data_AF-A0A9D5A2Y4-F1
#
_entry.id   AF-A0A9D5A2Y4-F1
#
_cell.length_a   1.000
_cell.length_b   1.000
_cell.length_c   1.000
_cell.angle_alpha   90.00
_cell.angle_beta   90.00
_cell.angle_gamma   90.00
#
_symmetry.space_group_name_H-M   'P 1'
#
loop_
_entity.id
_entity.type
_entity.pdbx_description
1 polymer ?
#
loop_
_entity_poly.entity_id
_entity_poly.type
_entity_poly.pdbx_seq_one_letter_code
_entity_poly.pdbx_strand_id
1 'polypeptide(L)'
;GLPIWFTELDVSSTNEYVRGDDLEVMLREALAHPAVEGIMLWGFWELFMSRDNAHLVNAEGDINEAGKRFLALKQEWLSHSHGHVDELGQFNFRGFYGTYNVEIVTPTKKISRTFVLDKGDNPMMVSIDL
;
A
#
# COMPACT_ATOMS: atom_id res chain seq x y z
N GLY A 1 9.33 -21.35 -1.58
CA GLY A 1 10.60 -20.63 -1.31
C GLY A 1 10.56 -20.09 0.11
N LEU A 2 11.68 -19.52 0.58
CA LEU A 2 11.72 -18.80 1.86
C LEU A 2 11.12 -17.39 1.71
N PRO A 3 10.59 -16.79 2.79
CA PRO A 3 10.14 -15.40 2.76
C PRO A 3 11.31 -14.44 2.48
N ILE A 4 11.04 -13.40 1.72
CA ILE A 4 12.01 -12.38 1.30
C ILE A 4 11.61 -11.04 1.92
N TRP A 5 12.58 -10.36 2.51
CA TRP A 5 12.44 -9.00 3.01
C TRP A 5 13.52 -8.12 2.38
N PHE A 6 13.09 -7.01 1.78
CA PHE A 6 14.00 -5.92 1.44
C PHE A 6 14.16 -5.07 2.69
N THR A 7 15.31 -5.17 3.38
CA THR A 7 15.48 -4.53 4.69
C THR A 7 15.99 -3.10 4.61
N GLU A 8 16.65 -2.73 3.53
CA GLU A 8 17.34 -1.44 3.36
C GLU A 8 17.22 -0.97 1.90
N LEU A 9 15.99 -0.74 1.44
CA LEU A 9 15.76 -0.31 0.06
C LEU A 9 15.96 1.21 -0.06
N ASP A 10 16.90 1.61 -0.90
CA ASP A 10 17.02 2.96 -1.44
C ASP A 10 17.36 2.93 -2.93
N VAL A 11 17.14 4.06 -3.60
CA VAL A 11 17.56 4.31 -4.98
C VAL A 11 18.19 5.69 -5.02
N SER A 12 19.27 5.87 -5.79
CA SER A 12 20.02 7.12 -5.81
C SER A 12 20.22 7.63 -7.23
N SER A 13 19.90 8.90 -7.42
CA SER A 13 20.14 9.65 -8.65
C SER A 13 20.09 11.14 -8.32
N THR A 14 20.97 11.94 -8.93
CA THR A 14 20.95 13.39 -8.83
C THR A 14 19.70 14.01 -9.48
N ASN A 15 19.01 13.26 -10.35
CA ASN A 15 17.72 13.65 -10.92
C ASN A 15 16.60 12.95 -10.14
N GLU A 16 15.81 13.73 -9.40
CA GLU A 16 14.71 13.23 -8.57
C GLU A 16 13.59 12.51 -9.35
N TYR A 17 13.40 12.83 -10.63
CA TYR A 17 12.42 12.14 -11.49
C TYR A 17 12.88 10.72 -11.82
N VAL A 18 14.17 10.57 -12.17
CA VAL A 18 14.78 9.25 -12.41
C VAL A 18 14.73 8.44 -11.12
N ARG A 19 15.06 9.05 -9.98
CA ARG A 19 14.94 8.38 -8.67
C ARG A 19 13.53 7.91 -8.38
N GLY A 20 12.52 8.72 -8.71
CA GLY A 20 11.12 8.34 -8.57
C GLY A 20 10.75 7.14 -9.44
N ASP A 21 11.17 7.14 -10.70
CA ASP A 21 10.91 6.03 -11.62
C ASP A 21 11.60 4.74 -11.16
N ASP A 22 12.87 4.82 -10.76
CA ASP A 22 13.63 3.67 -10.24
C ASP A 22 12.99 3.10 -8.96
N LEU A 23 12.53 3.98 -8.05
CA LEU A 23 11.84 3.56 -6.83
C LEU A 23 10.53 2.84 -7.17
N GLU A 24 9.76 3.35 -8.12
CA GLU A 24 8.51 2.71 -8.54
C GLU A 24 8.75 1.32 -9.13
N VAL A 25 9.73 1.18 -10.01
CA VAL A 25 10.10 -0.12 -10.58
C VAL A 25 10.45 -1.09 -9.45
N MET A 26 11.35 -0.70 -8.55
CA MET A 26 11.78 -1.57 -7.44
C MET A 26 10.61 -2.01 -6.55
N LEU A 27 9.71 -1.09 -6.19
CA LEU A 27 8.57 -1.40 -5.34
C LEU A 27 7.55 -2.30 -6.05
N ARG A 28 7.28 -2.08 -7.34
CA ARG A 28 6.36 -2.93 -8.13
C ARG A 28 6.91 -4.33 -8.35
N GLU A 29 8.19 -4.46 -8.71
CA GLU A 29 8.84 -5.75 -8.90
C GLU A 29 8.87 -6.56 -7.60
N ALA A 30 9.19 -5.91 -6.48
CA ALA A 30 9.15 -6.55 -5.17
C ALA A 30 7.72 -6.99 -4.80
N LEU A 31 6.71 -6.14 -5.01
CA LEU A 31 5.31 -6.47 -4.72
C LEU A 31 4.77 -7.60 -5.62
N ALA A 32 5.24 -7.71 -6.86
CA ALA A 32 4.83 -8.76 -7.80
C ALA A 32 5.34 -10.16 -7.41
N HIS A 33 6.37 -10.25 -6.56
CA HIS A 33 6.97 -11.53 -6.19
C HIS A 33 6.28 -12.15 -4.95
N PRO A 34 5.66 -13.33 -5.05
CA PRO A 34 4.77 -13.88 -4.01
C PRO A 34 5.48 -14.26 -2.69
N ALA A 35 6.81 -14.40 -2.71
CA ALA A 35 7.60 -14.66 -1.51
C ALA A 35 8.04 -13.38 -0.77
N VAL A 36 7.83 -12.19 -1.35
CA VAL A 36 8.14 -10.94 -0.67
C VAL A 36 7.08 -10.66 0.38
N GLU A 37 7.52 -10.47 1.63
CA GLU A 37 6.64 -10.22 2.77
C GLU A 37 6.79 -8.82 3.34
N GLY A 38 7.85 -8.09 2.96
CA GLY A 38 8.05 -6.74 3.44
C GLY A 38 9.15 -5.99 2.67
N ILE A 39 9.00 -4.66 2.67
CA ILE A 39 9.97 -3.71 2.15
C ILE A 39 10.13 -2.62 3.21
N MET A 40 11.37 -2.39 3.63
CA MET A 40 11.76 -1.31 4.52
C MET A 40 12.70 -0.38 3.75
N LEU A 41 12.36 0.91 3.74
CA LEU A 41 13.19 1.93 3.11
C LEU A 41 14.38 2.27 4.02
N TRP A 42 15.55 2.49 3.41
CA TRP A 42 16.75 2.87 4.16
C TRP A 42 16.80 4.37 4.44
N GLY A 43 15.89 4.81 5.30
CA GLY A 43 15.65 6.22 5.55
C GLY A 43 14.76 6.87 4.48
N PHE A 44 14.42 8.14 4.70
CA PHE A 44 13.59 8.91 3.77
C PHE A 44 13.91 10.40 3.79
N TRP A 45 14.56 10.91 4.83
CA TRP A 45 14.84 12.33 5.01
C TRP A 45 16.32 12.61 4.76
N GLU A 46 16.60 13.60 3.89
CA GLU A 46 17.94 13.95 3.39
C GLU A 46 19.00 14.04 4.49
N LEU A 47 18.69 14.68 5.62
CA LEU A 47 19.63 14.88 6.72
C LEU A 47 20.04 13.58 7.44
N PHE A 48 19.32 12.49 7.22
CA PHE A 48 19.53 11.19 7.88
C PHE A 48 19.73 10.05 6.89
N MET A 49 20.06 10.35 5.63
CA MET A 49 20.44 9.33 4.66
C MET A 49 21.94 9.00 4.77
N SER A 50 22.28 7.74 4.57
CA SER A 50 23.68 7.30 4.45
C SER A 50 24.27 7.57 3.06
N ARG A 51 23.40 7.81 2.06
CA ARG A 51 23.75 7.99 0.65
C ARG A 51 23.15 9.28 0.11
N ASP A 52 23.97 10.04 -0.61
CA ASP A 52 23.52 11.25 -1.27
C ASP A 52 22.44 10.96 -2.32
N ASN A 53 21.50 11.88 -2.46
CA ASN A 53 20.44 11.83 -3.45
C ASN A 53 19.62 10.52 -3.39
N ALA A 54 19.35 9.98 -2.20
CA ALA A 54 18.53 8.79 -2.00
C ALA A 54 17.26 9.06 -1.17
N HIS A 55 17.01 10.31 -0.78
CA HIS A 55 15.91 10.73 0.07
C HIS A 55 14.59 10.91 -0.70
N LEU A 56 13.49 10.85 0.04
CA LEU A 56 12.12 11.18 -0.40
C LEU A 56 11.67 12.57 0.08
N VAL A 57 12.31 13.06 1.14
CA VAL A 57 12.03 14.34 1.79
C VAL A 57 13.33 15.12 1.88
N ASN A 58 13.33 16.34 1.35
CA ASN A 58 14.48 17.25 1.34
C ASN A 58 14.83 17.72 2.76
N ALA A 59 16.02 18.28 2.94
CA ALA A 59 16.50 18.76 4.24
C ALA A 59 15.51 19.71 4.92
N GLU A 60 14.83 20.56 4.16
CA GLU A 60 13.84 21.54 4.60
C GLU A 60 12.48 20.93 4.97
N GLY A 61 12.25 19.66 4.65
CA GLY A 61 11.02 18.93 4.93
C GLY A 61 10.05 18.79 3.75
N ASP A 62 10.39 19.37 2.59
CA ASP A 62 9.58 19.25 1.38
C ASP A 62 9.70 17.86 0.73
N ILE A 63 8.57 17.32 0.27
CA ILE A 63 8.51 16.03 -0.43
C ILE A 63 8.98 16.23 -1.86
N ASN A 64 10.02 15.50 -2.25
CA ASN A 64 10.59 15.56 -3.60
C ASN A 64 9.84 14.63 -4.57
N GLU A 65 10.25 14.62 -5.84
CA GLU A 65 9.53 13.85 -6.86
C GLU A 65 9.52 12.32 -6.60
N ALA A 66 10.60 11.78 -6.03
CA ALA A 66 10.62 10.37 -5.61
C ALA A 66 9.65 10.10 -4.44
N GLY A 67 9.57 11.02 -3.48
CA GLY A 67 8.60 10.94 -2.38
C GLY A 67 7.15 11.05 -2.86
N LYS A 68 6.87 11.94 -3.82
CA LYS A 68 5.55 12.03 -4.46
C LYS A 68 5.18 10.75 -5.19
N ARG A 69 6.14 10.12 -5.88
CA ARG A 69 5.93 8.83 -6.54
C ARG A 69 5.60 7.72 -5.54
N PHE A 70 6.34 7.62 -4.45
CA PHE A 70 6.06 6.68 -3.37
C PHE A 70 4.65 6.85 -2.80
N LEU A 71 4.22 8.10 -2.55
CA LEU A 71 2.88 8.38 -2.03
C LEU A 71 1.78 8.04 -3.04
N ALA A 72 2.01 8.30 -4.34
CA ALA A 72 1.09 7.93 -5.39
C ALA A 72 0.91 6.41 -5.48
N LEU A 73 2.00 5.63 -5.45
CA LEU A 73 1.96 4.17 -5.40
C LEU A 73 1.23 3.66 -4.16
N LYS A 74 1.55 4.23 -2.99
CA LYS A 74 0.87 3.88 -1.76
C LYS A 74 -0.64 4.12 -1.89
N GLN A 75 -1.05 5.23 -2.48
CA GLN A 75 -2.47 5.53 -2.69
C GLN A 75 -3.13 4.57 -3.68
N GLU A 76 -2.43 4.20 -4.76
CA GLU A 76 -2.89 3.20 -5.73
C GLU A 76 -3.13 1.83 -5.07
N TRP A 77 -2.27 1.45 -4.12
CA TRP A 77 -2.36 0.15 -3.44
C TRP A 77 -3.32 0.11 -2.26
N LEU A 78 -3.98 1.23 -1.93
CA LEU A 78 -5.08 1.22 -0.97
C LEU A 78 -6.36 0.75 -1.66
N SER A 79 -6.96 -0.28 -1.10
CA SER A 79 -8.22 -0.84 -1.59
C SER A 79 -9.42 -0.08 -1.04
N HIS A 80 -10.21 0.51 -1.94
CA HIS A 80 -11.44 1.21 -1.60
C HIS A 80 -12.58 0.68 -2.47
N SER A 81 -13.74 0.43 -1.86
CA SER A 81 -14.93 -0.01 -2.58
C SER A 81 -16.18 0.51 -1.90
N HIS A 82 -17.20 0.81 -2.70
CA HIS A 82 -18.50 1.29 -2.24
C HIS A 82 -19.59 0.81 -3.20
N GLY A 83 -20.74 0.44 -2.65
CA GLY A 83 -21.92 0.10 -3.43
C GLY A 83 -23.03 -0.46 -2.56
N HIS A 84 -24.02 -1.05 -3.21
CA HIS A 84 -25.15 -1.68 -2.56
C HIS A 84 -24.97 -3.19 -2.48
N VAL A 85 -25.54 -3.79 -1.44
CA VAL A 85 -25.72 -5.25 -1.39
C VAL A 85 -26.73 -5.69 -2.46
N ASP A 86 -26.52 -6.88 -3.01
CA ASP A 86 -27.44 -7.49 -3.97
C ASP A 86 -28.71 -8.08 -3.31
N GLU A 87 -29.56 -8.72 -4.11
CA GLU A 87 -30.81 -9.35 -3.64
C GLU A 87 -30.59 -10.49 -2.63
N LEU A 88 -29.38 -11.04 -2.59
CA LEU A 88 -28.96 -12.09 -1.65
C LEU A 88 -28.25 -11.50 -0.41
N GLY A 89 -28.14 -10.17 -0.32
CA GLY A 89 -27.47 -9.47 0.77
C GLY A 89 -25.94 -9.46 0.67
N GLN A 90 -25.37 -9.71 -0.51
CA GLN A 90 -23.93 -9.84 -0.72
C GLN A 90 -23.33 -8.58 -1.36
N PHE A 91 -22.07 -8.28 -1.04
CA PHE A 91 -21.30 -7.22 -1.68
C PHE A 91 -19.92 -7.76 -2.08
N ASN A 92 -19.65 -7.76 -3.39
CA ASN A 92 -18.39 -8.26 -3.95
C ASN A 92 -17.39 -7.12 -4.08
N PHE A 93 -16.18 -7.31 -3.53
CA PHE A 93 -15.08 -6.38 -3.70
C PHE A 93 -13.75 -7.12 -3.93
N ARG A 94 -12.79 -6.42 -4.52
CA ARG A 94 -11.40 -6.87 -4.66
C ARG A 94 -10.52 -5.97 -3.80
N GLY A 95 -9.64 -6.56 -3.01
CA GLY A 95 -8.68 -5.80 -2.20
C GLY A 95 -7.38 -6.54 -2.00
N PHE A 96 -6.34 -5.79 -1.60
CA PHE A 96 -5.08 -6.35 -1.12
C PHE A 96 -5.24 -7.00 0.27
N TYR A 97 -4.37 -7.93 0.62
CA TYR A 97 -4.40 -8.55 1.94
C TYR A 97 -4.18 -7.52 3.04
N GLY A 98 -4.91 -7.64 4.14
CA GLY A 98 -4.82 -6.71 5.26
C GLY A 98 -6.13 -6.48 6.00
N THR A 99 -6.11 -5.50 6.88
CA THR A 99 -7.25 -5.16 7.74
C THR A 99 -8.11 -4.10 7.09
N TYR A 100 -9.42 -4.36 7.01
CA TYR A 100 -10.42 -3.48 6.42
C TYR A 100 -11.42 -3.01 7.46
N ASN A 101 -11.83 -1.75 7.35
CA ASN A 101 -13.05 -1.27 7.99
C ASN A 101 -14.18 -1.24 6.96
N VAL A 102 -15.31 -1.85 7.30
CA VAL A 102 -16.53 -1.79 6.50
C VAL A 102 -17.57 -0.97 7.24
N GLU A 103 -18.15 0.00 6.54
CA GLU A 103 -19.26 0.81 7.00
C GLU A 103 -20.53 0.38 6.27
N ILE A 104 -21.51 -0.13 7.02
CA ILE A 104 -22.82 -0.48 6.49
C ILE A 104 -23.80 0.63 6.83
N VAL A 105 -24.38 1.22 5.80
CA VAL A 105 -25.38 2.27 5.93
C VAL A 105 -26.74 1.71 5.54
N THR A 106 -27.70 1.81 6.46
CA THR A 106 -29.11 1.49 6.24
C THR A 106 -29.93 2.77 6.45
N PRO A 107 -31.22 2.81 6.08
CA PRO A 107 -32.05 4.00 6.31
C PRO A 107 -32.15 4.45 7.77
N THR A 108 -31.92 3.56 8.73
CA THR A 108 -32.11 3.83 10.18
C THR A 108 -30.82 3.81 10.99
N LYS A 109 -29.75 3.16 10.50
CA LYS A 109 -28.49 2.99 11.24
C LYS A 109 -27.25 2.96 10.34
N LYS A 110 -26.12 3.38 10.91
CA LYS A 110 -24.78 3.17 10.38
C LYS A 110 -24.03 2.23 11.33
N ILE A 111 -23.49 1.13 10.81
CA ILE A 111 -22.70 0.14 11.56
C ILE A 111 -21.28 0.13 10.98
N SER A 112 -20.25 0.07 11.83
CA SER A 112 -18.87 -0.14 11.41
C SER A 112 -18.35 -1.47 11.97
N ARG A 113 -17.65 -2.23 11.14
CA ARG A 113 -17.01 -3.50 11.51
C ARG A 113 -15.61 -3.57 10.91
N THR A 114 -14.77 -4.39 11.50
CA THR A 114 -13.43 -4.66 10.99
C THR A 114 -13.30 -6.13 10.64
N PHE A 115 -12.65 -6.44 9.52
CA PHE A 115 -12.31 -7.81 9.13
C PHE A 115 -10.90 -7.85 8.53
N VAL A 116 -10.33 -9.04 8.45
CA VAL A 116 -9.03 -9.28 7.82
C VAL A 116 -9.25 -10.05 6.52
N LEU A 117 -8.64 -9.57 5.44
CA LEU A 117 -8.56 -10.29 4.18
C LEU A 117 -7.24 -11.05 4.14
N ASP A 118 -7.32 -12.37 4.29
CA ASP A 118 -6.16 -13.27 4.35
C ASP A 118 -5.53 -13.51 2.97
N LYS A 119 -4.25 -13.90 2.96
CA LYS A 119 -3.52 -14.26 1.75
C LYS A 119 -4.12 -15.53 1.11
N GLY A 120 -4.49 -15.43 -0.17
CA GLY A 120 -5.01 -16.55 -0.95
C GLY A 120 -5.68 -16.11 -2.26
N ASP A 121 -5.95 -17.08 -3.13
CA ASP A 121 -6.61 -16.87 -4.43
C ASP A 121 -8.12 -17.17 -4.40
N ASN A 122 -8.64 -17.57 -3.24
CA ASN A 122 -10.05 -17.91 -3.07
C ASN A 122 -10.85 -16.69 -2.60
N PRO A 123 -12.11 -16.51 -3.08
CA PRO A 123 -13.02 -15.52 -2.52
C PRO A 123 -13.19 -15.77 -1.02
N MET A 124 -12.95 -14.74 -0.21
CA MET A 124 -13.20 -14.79 1.23
C MET A 124 -14.60 -14.24 1.50
N MET A 125 -15.46 -15.05 2.10
CA MET A 125 -16.77 -14.59 2.56
C MET A 125 -16.65 -14.05 3.98
N VAL A 126 -17.00 -12.78 4.16
CA VAL A 126 -17.04 -12.11 5.46
C VAL A 126 -18.50 -11.89 5.84
N SER A 127 -19.00 -12.70 6.77
CA SER A 127 -20.35 -12.53 7.31
C SER A 127 -20.40 -11.36 8.28
N ILE A 128 -21.38 -10.47 8.11
CA ILE A 128 -21.59 -9.34 9.01
C ILE A 128 -22.96 -9.47 9.65
N ASP A 129 -22.98 -9.72 10.96
CA ASP A 129 -24.21 -9.75 11.74
C ASP A 129 -24.75 -8.31 11.91
N LEU A 130 -25.94 -8.07 11.35
CA LEU A 130 -26.62 -6.77 11.30
C LEU A 130 -27.50 -6.50 12.50
#